data_AF-A0A3M2GW50-F1
#
_entry.id   AF-A0A3M2GW50-F1
#
_cell.length_a   1.000
_cell.length_b   1.000
_cell.length_c   1.000
_cell.angle_alpha   90.00
_cell.angle_beta   90.00
_cell.angle_gamma   90.00
#
_symmetry.space_group_name_H-M   'P 1'
#
loop_
_entity.id
_entity.type
_entity.pdbx_description
1 polymer ?
#
loop_
_entity_poly.entity_id
_entity_poly.type
_entity_poly.pdbx_seq_one_letter_code
_entity_poly.pdbx_strand_id
1 'polypeptide(L)' 'MTFEITHLRQLEAESIHIFREVAAEFERPCLLFSGGKDSIVMLHLAQKAFWPARIPFPVMH' A
#
# COMPACT_ATOMS: atom_id res chain seq x y z
N MET A 1 26.30 2.90 15.11
CA MET A 1 25.69 1.86 14.26
C MET A 1 24.87 2.57 13.21
N THR A 2 25.28 2.50 11.95
CA THR A 2 24.49 2.98 10.81
C THR A 2 23.42 1.95 10.52
N PHE A 3 22.15 2.35 10.55
CA PHE A 3 21.06 1.47 10.15
C PHE A 3 20.99 1.48 8.62
N GLU A 4 21.47 0.42 7.97
CA GLU A 4 21.28 0.24 6.54
C GLU A 4 19.81 -0.14 6.28
N ILE A 5 19.13 0.68 5.49
CA ILE A 5 17.80 0.36 4.98
C ILE A 5 18.00 -0.62 3.83
N THR A 6 17.44 -1.81 3.97
CA THR A 6 17.46 -2.78 2.87
C THR A 6 16.61 -2.27 1.71
N HIS A 7 16.96 -2.67 0.49
CA HIS A 7 16.20 -2.28 -0.71
C HIS A 7 14.69 -2.57 -0.58
N LEU A 8 14.31 -3.73 -0.04
CA LEU A 8 12.89 -4.06 0.18
C LEU A 8 12.20 -3.17 1.22
N ARG A 9 12.92 -2.74 2.27
CA ARG A 9 12.35 -1.79 3.24
C ARG A 9 12.15 -0.41 2.64
N GLN A 10 13.03 0.01 1.73
CA GLN A 10 12.86 1.26 1.00
C GLN A 10 11.63 1.19 0.09
N LEU A 11 11.49 0.14 -0.72
CA LEU A 11 10.33 -0.06 -1.61
C LEU A 11 9.01 -0.16 -0.83
N GLU A 12 9.02 -0.84 0.31
CA GLU A 12 7.86 -0.93 1.18
C GLU A 12 7.44 0.43 1.73
N ALA A 13 8.40 1.23 2.22
CA ALA A 13 8.13 2.57 2.74
C ALA A 13 7.58 3.51 1.66
N GLU A 14 8.15 3.45 0.45
CA GLU A 14 7.69 4.22 -0.70
C GLU A 14 6.27 3.82 -1.13
N SER A 15 5.98 2.52 -1.18
CA SER A 15 4.64 2.02 -1.51
C SER A 15 3.59 2.46 -0.47
N ILE A 16 3.93 2.40 0.82
CA ILE A 16 3.05 2.87 1.90
C ILE A 16 2.78 4.37 1.77
N HIS A 17 3.81 5.16 1.45
CA HIS A 17 3.64 6.59 1.23
C HIS A 17 2.68 6.87 0.08
N ILE A 18 2.86 6.21 -1.07
CA ILE A 18 1.98 6.34 -2.24
C ILE A 18 0.53 6.00 -1.89
N PHE A 19 0.28 4.92 -1.16
CA PHE A 19 -1.09 4.57 -0.74
C PHE A 19 -1.75 5.66 0.11
N ARG A 20 -1.00 6.28 1.03
CA ARG A 20 -1.51 7.35 1.89
C ARG A 20 -1.82 8.62 1.11
N GLU A 21 -0.96 9.00 0.16
CA GLU A 21 -1.21 10.14 -0.73
C GLU A 21 -2.47 9.91 -1.58
N VAL A 22 -2.63 8.72 -2.17
CA VAL A 22 -3.82 8.39 -2.95
C VAL A 22 -5.10 8.47 -2.10
N ALA A 23 -5.06 8.01 -0.86
CA ALA A 23 -6.21 8.11 0.05
C ALA A 23 -6.48 9.53 0.54
N ALA A 24 -5.47 10.41 0.56
CA ALA A 24 -5.62 11.81 0.97
C ALA A 24 -6.15 12.69 -0.18
N GLU A 25 -5.69 12.44 -1.41
CA GLU A 25 -5.91 13.33 -2.56
C GLU A 25 -7.12 12.94 -3.43
N PHE A 26 -7.55 11.68 -3.41
CA PHE A 26 -8.66 11.21 -4.26
C PHE A 26 -9.94 10.98 -3.45
N GLU A 27 -11.08 11.43 -3.98
CA GLU A 27 -12.38 11.24 -3.32
C GLU A 27 -12.88 9.79 -3.35
N ARG A 28 -12.58 9.04 -4.42
CA ARG A 28 -13.11 7.69 -4.66
C ARG A 28 -12.06 6.73 -5.24
N PRO A 29 -10.91 6.51 -4.56
CA PRO A 29 -9.92 5.56 -5.04
C PRO A 29 -10.45 4.12 -4.95
N CYS A 30 -9.87 3.22 -5.72
CA CYS A 30 -10.08 1.79 -5.59
C CYS A 30 -8.77 1.05 -5.90
N LEU A 31 -8.60 -0.13 -5.29
CA LEU A 31 -7.48 -1.02 -5.62
C LEU A 31 -7.96 -2.09 -6.60
N LEU A 32 -7.48 -2.02 -7.84
CA LEU A 32 -7.68 -3.10 -8.82
C LEU A 32 -6.91 -4.34 -8.35
N PHE A 33 -7.60 -5.47 -8.29
CA PHE A 33 -7.09 -6.71 -7.73
C PHE A 33 -7.37 -7.84 -8.70
N SER A 34 -6.35 -8.50 -9.22
CA SER A 34 -6.50 -9.62 -10.17
C SER A 34 -6.39 -11.00 -9.53
N GLY A 35 -6.11 -11.07 -8.22
CA GLY A 35 -5.76 -12.31 -7.54
C GLY A 35 -4.35 -12.84 -7.86
N GLY A 36 -3.59 -12.16 -8.74
CA GLY A 36 -2.20 -12.48 -9.03
C GLY A 36 -1.23 -12.00 -7.94
N LYS A 37 0.01 -12.50 -8.00
CA LYS A 37 1.07 -12.22 -7.01
C LYS A 37 1.26 -10.71 -6.73
N ASP A 38 1.23 -9.89 -7.77
CA ASP A 38 1.51 -8.46 -7.66
C ASP A 38 0.35 -7.75 -6.94
N SER A 39 -0.89 -8.10 -7.30
CA SER A 39 -2.08 -7.55 -6.64
C SER A 39 -2.22 -7.97 -5.18
N ILE A 40 -1.74 -9.18 -4.83
CA ILE A 40 -1.68 -9.64 -3.43
C ILE A 40 -0.65 -8.82 -2.64
N VAL A 41 0.52 -8.57 -3.21
CA VAL A 41 1.55 -7.71 -2.57
C VAL A 41 1.00 -6.29 -2.38
N MET A 42 0.34 -5.73 -3.40
CA MET A 42 -0.29 -4.42 -3.29
C MET A 42 -1.36 -4.37 -2.19
N LEU A 43 -2.22 -5.39 -2.09
CA LEU A 43 -3.22 -5.46 -1.02
C LEU A 43 -2.58 -5.59 0.37
N HIS A 44 -1.46 -6.31 0.49
CA HIS A 44 -0.70 -6.38 1.74
C HIS A 44 -0.08 -5.03 2.12
N LEU A 45 0.53 -4.33 1.16
CA LEU A 45 1.11 -3.00 1.36
C LEU A 45 0.02 -1.96 1.74
N ALA A 46 -1.16 -2.03 1.12
CA ALA A 46 -2.31 -1.21 1.50
C ALA A 46 -2.73 -1.47 2.96
N GLN A 47 -2.80 -2.74 3.41
CA GLN A 47 -3.07 -3.06 4.81
C GLN A 47 -2.04 -2.45 5.75
N LYS A 48 -0.74 -2.51 5.39
CA LYS A 48 0.32 -1.89 6.19
C LYS A 48 0.23 -0.36 6.21
N ALA A 49 -0.18 0.26 5.11
CA ALA A 49 -0.29 1.70 5.01
C ALA A 49 -1.34 2.28 5.99
N PHE A 50 -2.44 1.56 6.21
CA PHE A 50 -3.57 2.02 7.02
C PHE A 50 -3.70 1.35 8.38
N TRP A 51 -2.87 0.35 8.72
CA TRP A 51 -2.89 -0.25 10.06
C TRP A 51 -2.74 0.82 11.17
N PRO A 52 -3.54 0.77 12.24
CA PRO A 52 -4.54 -0.26 12.59
C PRO A 52 -5.95 -0.02 12.05
N ALA A 53 -6.17 1.04 11.27
CA ALA A 53 -7.44 1.31 10.63
C ALA A 53 -7.69 0.39 9.42
N ARG A 54 -8.94 0.38 8.94
CA ARG A 54 -9.31 -0.32 7.70
C ARG A 54 -8.79 0.48 6.50
N ILE A 55 -8.55 -0.23 5.39
CA ILE A 55 -8.25 0.41 4.10
C ILE A 55 -9.43 1.31 3.71
N PRO A 56 -9.22 2.59 3.40
CA PRO A 56 -10.30 3.56 3.17
C PRO A 56 -10.88 3.51 1.75
N PHE A 57 -10.60 2.45 0.99
CA PHE A 57 -11.07 2.27 -0.37
C PHE A 57 -11.42 0.81 -0.68
N PRO A 58 -12.36 0.55 -1.61
CA PRO A 58 -12.73 -0.79 -2.02
C PRO A 58 -11.63 -1.47 -2.84
N VAL A 59 -11.68 -2.81 -2.83
CA VAL A 59 -10.95 -3.68 -3.74
C VAL A 59 -11.88 -4.08 -4.88
N MET A 60 -11.43 -3.95 -6.13
CA MET A 60 -12.20 -4.24 -7.34
C MET A 60 -11.54 -5.38 -8.12
N HIS A 61 -12.31 -6.42 -8.44
CA HIS A 61 -11.86 -7.58 -9.23
C HIS A 61 -12.10 -7.36 -10.73
#